data_AF-A0A069N8A2-F1
#
_entry.id   AF-A0A069N8A2-F1
#
_cell.length_a   1.000
_cell.length_b   1.000
_cell.length_c   1.000
_cell.angle_alpha   90.00
_cell.angle_beta   90.00
_cell.angle_gamma   90.00
#
_symmetry.space_group_name_H-M   'P 1'
#
loop_
_entity.id
_entity.type
_entity.pdbx_description
1 polymer ?
#
loop_
_entity_poly.entity_id
_entity_poly.type
_entity_poly.pdbx_seq_one_letter_code
_entity_poly.pdbx_strand_id
1 'polypeptide(L)'
;MAESDINEVSEARAELLCYLVATLAASHSLTHEWRIDHVVESCRIWLRRNSLWMDWLERVRFGQLALKLAKRELKGAGIAVRQSNVQALFTGDMQLNYSCTVIKKMLALCRDAL
;
A
#
# COMPACT_ATOMS: atom_id res chain seq x y z
N MET A 1 4.13 13.27 20.95
CA MET A 1 3.01 13.72 20.11
C MET A 1 1.90 12.70 20.24
N ALA A 2 0.65 13.11 20.41
CA ALA A 2 -0.47 12.18 20.38
C ALA A 2 -0.64 11.69 18.92
N GLU A 3 -0.73 10.38 18.72
CA GLU A 3 -1.08 9.81 17.41
C GLU A 3 -2.59 10.01 17.19
N SER A 4 -2.98 10.48 16.01
CA SER A 4 -4.40 10.55 15.62
C SER A 4 -4.86 9.18 15.14
N ASP A 5 -6.13 8.84 15.37
CA ASP A 5 -6.69 7.62 14.79
C ASP A 5 -6.78 7.79 13.27
N ILE A 6 -6.35 6.78 12.51
CA ILE A 6 -6.43 6.79 11.04
C ILE A 6 -7.84 7.07 10.51
N ASN A 7 -8.87 6.75 11.29
CA ASN A 7 -10.27 6.99 10.94
C ASN A 7 -10.64 8.48 10.98
N GLU A 8 -9.87 9.32 11.67
CA GLU A 8 -10.09 10.77 11.77
C GLU A 8 -9.49 11.54 10.59
N VAL A 9 -8.55 10.92 9.86
CA VAL A 9 -7.86 11.55 8.74
C VAL A 9 -8.44 11.07 7.43
N SER A 10 -9.06 12.01 6.71
CA SER A 10 -9.61 11.76 5.37
C SER A 10 -8.54 11.17 4.46
N GLU A 11 -8.91 10.18 3.64
CA GLU A 11 -8.05 9.47 2.67
C GLU A 11 -6.93 8.61 3.26
N ALA A 12 -6.55 8.75 4.54
CA ALA A 12 -5.41 8.05 5.13
C ALA A 12 -5.51 6.51 5.01
N ARG A 13 -6.72 5.96 5.14
CA ARG A 13 -6.98 4.53 4.94
C ARG A 13 -6.68 4.09 3.51
N ALA A 14 -7.13 4.85 2.52
CA ALA A 14 -6.91 4.55 1.11
C ALA A 14 -5.43 4.66 0.73
N GLU A 15 -4.75 5.68 1.27
CA GLU A 15 -3.31 5.87 1.07
C GLU A 15 -2.47 4.76 1.70
N LEU A 16 -2.79 4.37 2.94
CA LEU A 16 -2.16 3.23 3.60
C LEU A 16 -2.38 1.95 2.78
N LEU A 17 -3.63 1.67 2.37
CA LEU A 17 -3.93 0.48 1.58
C LEU A 17 -3.17 0.48 0.25
N CYS A 18 -3.13 1.62 -0.45
CA CYS A 18 -2.35 1.77 -1.69
C CYS A 18 -0.86 1.56 -1.45
N TYR A 19 -0.31 2.08 -0.34
CA TYR A 19 1.09 1.89 0.03
C TYR A 19 1.42 0.41 0.25
N LEU A 20 0.55 -0.33 0.94
CA LEU A 20 0.72 -1.77 1.16
C LEU A 20 0.60 -2.57 -0.14
N VAL A 21 -0.37 -2.25 -1.00
CA VAL A 21 -0.53 -2.90 -2.32
C VAL A 21 0.69 -2.65 -3.21
N ALA A 22 1.18 -1.40 -3.28
CA ALA A 22 2.38 -1.06 -4.03
C ALA A 22 3.61 -1.80 -3.50
N THR A 23 3.77 -1.90 -2.17
CA THR A 23 4.86 -2.64 -1.53
C THR A 23 4.82 -4.13 -1.86
N LEU A 24 3.64 -4.74 -1.82
CA LEU A 24 3.43 -6.14 -2.19
C LEU A 24 3.77 -6.37 -3.66
N ALA A 25 3.25 -5.53 -4.55
CA ALA A 25 3.47 -5.64 -5.98
C ALA A 25 4.96 -5.44 -6.34
N ALA A 26 5.62 -4.47 -5.70
CA ALA A 26 7.05 -4.23 -5.84
C ALA A 26 7.88 -5.43 -5.33
N SER A 27 7.62 -5.89 -4.12
CA SER A 27 8.32 -7.03 -3.52
C SER A 27 8.15 -8.28 -4.37
N HIS A 28 6.93 -8.56 -4.83
CA HIS A 28 6.65 -9.71 -5.69
C HIS A 28 7.30 -9.58 -7.06
N SER A 29 7.32 -8.38 -7.64
CA SER A 29 8.02 -8.14 -8.91
C SER A 29 9.52 -8.44 -8.77
N LEU A 30 10.16 -8.00 -7.68
CA LEU A 30 11.60 -8.16 -7.44
C LEU A 30 12.01 -9.57 -6.99
N THR A 31 11.19 -10.24 -6.18
CA THR A 31 11.56 -11.51 -5.52
C THR A 31 10.78 -12.72 -6.01
N HIS A 32 9.73 -12.50 -6.81
CA HIS A 32 8.74 -13.52 -7.19
C HIS A 32 7.97 -14.13 -6.01
N GLU A 33 8.02 -13.51 -4.82
CA GLU A 33 7.34 -13.97 -3.62
C GLU A 33 6.36 -12.93 -3.06
N TRP A 34 5.27 -13.39 -2.45
CA TRP A 34 4.33 -12.51 -1.75
C TRP A 34 4.75 -12.37 -0.28
N ARG A 35 5.67 -11.43 -0.03
CA ARG A 35 6.32 -11.19 1.27
C ARG A 35 5.38 -10.50 2.26
N ILE A 36 4.67 -11.29 3.06
CA ILE A 36 3.72 -10.80 4.08
C ILE A 36 4.43 -10.07 5.22
N ASP A 37 5.64 -10.52 5.54
CA ASP A 37 6.53 -9.86 6.50
C ASP A 37 6.80 -8.39 6.12
N HIS A 38 6.99 -8.11 4.83
CA HIS A 38 7.16 -6.74 4.34
C HIS A 38 5.90 -5.88 4.54
N VAL A 39 4.70 -6.47 4.46
CA VAL A 39 3.42 -5.75 4.64
C VAL A 39 3.25 -5.30 6.07
N VAL A 40 3.52 -6.20 7.03
CA VAL A 40 3.38 -5.90 8.46
C VAL A 40 4.31 -4.77 8.84
N GLU A 41 5.57 -4.83 8.40
CA GLU A 41 6.55 -3.79 8.72
C GLU A 41 6.25 -2.48 7.98
N SER A 42 5.86 -2.55 6.70
CA SER A 42 5.49 -1.37 5.91
C SER A 42 4.27 -0.65 6.50
N CYS A 43 3.28 -1.38 7.02
CA CYS A 43 2.14 -0.79 7.73
C CYS A 43 2.59 -0.01 8.97
N ARG A 44 3.48 -0.59 9.78
CA ARG A 44 4.04 0.07 10.97
C ARG A 44 4.84 1.31 10.62
N ILE A 45 5.72 1.23 9.61
CA ILE A 45 6.53 2.34 9.14
C ILE A 45 5.63 3.47 8.65
N TRP A 46 4.62 3.17 7.83
CA TRP A 46 3.73 4.17 7.28
C TRP A 46 2.91 4.87 8.36
N LEU A 47 2.32 4.12 9.30
CA LEU A 47 1.56 4.68 10.42
C LEU A 47 2.43 5.60 11.28
N ARG A 48 3.61 5.14 11.68
CA ARG A 48 4.56 5.94 12.47
C ARG A 48 4.98 7.21 11.74
N ARG A 49 5.26 7.12 10.43
CA ARG A 49 5.68 8.27 9.62
C ARG A 49 4.60 9.33 9.51
N ASN A 50 3.34 8.92 9.47
CA ASN A 50 2.19 9.83 9.40
C ASN A 50 1.66 10.26 10.78
N SER A 51 2.30 9.82 11.88
CA SER A 51 1.81 10.04 13.26
C SER A 51 0.38 9.54 13.47
N LEU A 52 0.06 8.40 12.85
CA LEU A 52 -1.26 7.79 12.89
C LEU A 52 -1.25 6.48 13.67
N TRP A 53 -2.37 6.21 14.31
CA TRP A 53 -2.65 4.96 15.00
C TRP A 53 -3.76 4.19 14.28
N MET A 54 -3.69 2.86 14.37
CA MET A 54 -4.71 1.93 13.89
C MET A 54 -4.73 0.73 14.84
N ASP A 55 -5.89 0.15 15.13
CA ASP A 55 -5.95 -1.05 15.98
C ASP A 55 -5.18 -2.23 15.36
N TRP A 56 -4.62 -3.10 16.20
CA TRP A 56 -3.79 -4.22 15.73
C TRP A 56 -4.57 -5.17 14.80
N LEU A 57 -5.85 -5.43 15.08
CA LEU A 57 -6.68 -6.33 14.29
C LEU A 57 -7.05 -5.68 12.96
N GLU A 58 -7.30 -4.38 12.96
CA GLU A 58 -7.48 -3.61 11.73
C GLU A 58 -6.24 -3.67 10.83
N ARG A 59 -5.04 -3.52 11.39
CA ARG A 59 -3.78 -3.65 10.62
C ARG A 59 -3.69 -5.02 9.93
N VAL A 60 -4.08 -6.09 10.62
CA VAL A 60 -4.12 -7.45 10.03
C VAL A 60 -5.13 -7.53 8.89
N ARG A 61 -6.35 -7.00 9.08
CA ARG A 61 -7.39 -6.97 8.04
C ARG A 61 -6.95 -6.15 6.82
N PHE A 62 -6.28 -5.01 7.03
CA PHE A 62 -5.70 -4.20 5.95
C PHE A 62 -4.62 -4.97 5.18
N GLY A 63 -3.73 -5.68 5.88
CA GLY A 63 -2.72 -6.52 5.22
C GLY A 63 -3.34 -7.62 4.36
N GLN A 64 -4.40 -8.27 4.85
CA GLN A 64 -5.15 -9.28 4.09
C GLN A 64 -5.85 -8.68 2.86
N LEU A 65 -6.49 -7.52 3.02
CA LEU A 65 -7.12 -6.80 1.92
C LEU A 65 -6.08 -6.39 0.86
N ALA A 66 -4.96 -5.81 1.27
CA ALA A 66 -3.86 -5.43 0.39
C ALA A 66 -3.35 -6.62 -0.44
N LEU A 67 -3.17 -7.78 0.21
CA LEU A 67 -2.76 -9.01 -0.47
C LEU A 67 -3.78 -9.49 -1.50
N LYS A 68 -5.08 -9.42 -1.18
CA LYS A 68 -6.16 -9.77 -2.10
C LYS A 68 -6.13 -8.86 -3.33
N LEU A 69 -6.05 -7.54 -3.12
CA LEU A 69 -6.01 -6.54 -4.19
C LEU A 69 -4.76 -6.75 -5.08
N ALA A 70 -3.60 -6.94 -4.47
CA ALA A 70 -2.35 -7.14 -5.20
C ALA A 70 -2.35 -8.40 -6.08
N LYS A 71 -2.94 -9.51 -5.59
CA LYS A 71 -2.97 -10.79 -6.32
C LYS A 71 -4.02 -10.86 -7.42
N ARG A 72 -5.21 -10.32 -7.19
CA ARG A 72 -6.38 -10.53 -8.06
C ARG A 72 -6.77 -9.27 -8.81
N GLU A 73 -6.95 -8.18 -8.07
CA GLU A 73 -7.57 -6.97 -8.62
C GLU A 73 -6.61 -6.17 -9.49
N LEU A 74 -5.30 -6.15 -9.19
CA LEU A 74 -4.32 -5.51 -10.08
C LEU A 74 -4.33 -6.12 -11.49
N LYS A 75 -4.40 -7.45 -11.58
CA LYS A 75 -4.48 -8.13 -12.88
C LYS A 75 -5.80 -7.82 -13.60
N GLY A 76 -6.91 -7.82 -12.87
CA GLY A 76 -8.23 -7.46 -13.41
C GLY A 76 -8.31 -6.02 -13.91
N ALA A 77 -7.62 -5.09 -13.24
CA ALA A 77 -7.54 -3.67 -13.60
C ALA A 77 -6.49 -3.35 -14.68
N GLY A 78 -5.84 -4.37 -15.27
CA GLY A 78 -4.77 -4.18 -16.26
C GLY A 78 -3.52 -3.49 -15.71
N ILE A 79 -3.32 -3.53 -14.39
CA ILE A 79 -2.15 -2.95 -13.72
C ILE A 79 -1.06 -4.03 -13.63
N ALA A 80 0.01 -3.85 -14.40
CA ALA A 80 1.18 -4.72 -14.36
C ALA A 80 2.38 -3.99 -13.75
N VAL A 81 2.88 -4.48 -12.61
CA VAL A 81 4.13 -3.98 -12.00
C VAL A 81 5.30 -4.83 -12.50
N ARG A 82 6.08 -4.27 -13.43
CA ARG A 82 7.33 -4.85 -13.92
C ARG A 82 8.49 -4.40 -13.06
N GLN A 83 9.52 -5.25 -12.94
CA GLN A 83 10.73 -4.96 -12.16
C GLN A 83 11.35 -3.61 -12.54
N SER A 84 11.41 -3.31 -13.85
CA SER A 84 11.94 -2.05 -14.40
C SER A 84 11.22 -0.79 -13.88
N ASN A 85 9.97 -0.93 -13.42
CA ASN A 85 9.11 0.18 -13.05
C ASN A 85 8.93 0.31 -11.54
N VAL A 86 9.52 -0.59 -10.74
CA VAL A 86 9.36 -0.60 -9.28
C VAL A 86 9.87 0.70 -8.66
N GLN A 87 11.02 1.21 -9.12
CA GLN A 87 11.55 2.49 -8.64
C GLN A 87 10.61 3.66 -8.90
N ALA A 88 9.85 3.63 -10.00
CA ALA A 88 8.92 4.69 -10.35
C ALA A 88 7.67 4.73 -9.46
N LEU A 89 7.38 3.66 -8.70
CA LEU A 89 6.25 3.60 -7.76
C LEU A 89 6.50 4.42 -6.50
N PHE A 90 7.78 4.63 -6.15
CA PHE A 90 8.16 5.29 -4.91
C PHE A 90 9.01 6.53 -5.17
N THR A 91 8.96 7.49 -4.25
CA THR A 91 9.91 8.61 -4.21
C THR A 91 11.22 8.16 -3.57
N GLY A 92 12.26 9.02 -3.62
CA GLY A 92 13.54 8.74 -2.96
C GLY A 92 13.42 8.48 -1.46
N ASP A 93 12.39 9.04 -0.82
CA ASP A 93 12.09 8.84 0.62
C ASP A 93 11.21 7.61 0.89
N MET A 94 11.00 6.73 -0.11
CA MET A 94 10.11 5.57 -0.01
C MET A 94 8.66 5.96 0.32
N GLN A 95 8.17 7.04 -0.27
CA GLN A 95 6.74 7.38 -0.28
C GLN A 95 6.12 7.02 -1.62
N LEU A 96 4.79 6.93 -1.67
CA LEU A 96 4.09 6.74 -2.95
C LEU A 96 4.42 7.89 -3.91
N ASN A 97 4.83 7.57 -5.12
CA ASN A 97 5.00 8.55 -6.17
C ASN A 97 3.65 8.85 -6.83
N TYR A 98 2.94 9.85 -6.31
CA TYR A 98 1.64 10.27 -6.85
C TYR A 98 1.70 10.83 -8.27
N SER A 99 2.87 11.16 -8.81
CA SER A 99 3.04 11.51 -10.23
C SER A 99 2.96 10.28 -11.15
N CYS A 100 3.12 9.06 -10.60
CA CYS A 100 3.03 7.81 -11.35
C CYS A 100 1.57 7.42 -11.62
N THR A 101 1.22 7.26 -12.90
CA THR A 101 -0.13 6.82 -13.32
C THR A 101 -0.52 5.47 -12.73
N VAL A 102 0.44 4.56 -12.51
CA VAL A 102 0.18 3.27 -11.86
C VAL A 102 -0.27 3.46 -10.42
N ILE A 103 0.40 4.34 -9.66
CA ILE A 103 -0.01 4.66 -8.28
C ILE A 103 -1.38 5.34 -8.26
N LYS A 104 -1.67 6.26 -9.17
CA LYS A 104 -3.01 6.88 -9.25
C LYS A 104 -4.11 5.85 -9.46
N LYS A 105 -3.88 4.88 -10.37
CA LYS A 105 -4.82 3.78 -10.62
C LYS A 105 -4.95 2.83 -9.41
N MET A 106 -3.83 2.48 -8.77
CA MET A 106 -3.84 1.67 -7.55
C MET A 106 -4.60 2.36 -6.43
N LEU A 107 -4.41 3.67 -6.26
CA LEU A 107 -5.10 4.46 -5.23
C LEU A 107 -6.60 4.50 -5.47
N ALA A 108 -7.04 4.72 -6.72
CA ALA A 108 -8.46 4.65 -7.07
C ALA A 108 -9.05 3.27 -6.73
N LEU A 109 -8.36 2.19 -7.10
CA LEU A 109 -8.78 0.82 -6.76
C LEU A 109 -8.82 0.57 -5.25
N CYS A 110 -7.90 1.17 -4.48
CA CYS A 110 -7.90 1.07 -3.02
C CYS A 110 -9.03 1.87 -2.37
N ARG A 111 -9.40 3.02 -2.94
CA ARG A 111 -10.57 3.80 -2.50
C ARG A 111 -11.86 3.01 -2.69
N ASP A 112 -12.03 2.38 -3.85
CA ASP A 112 -13.23 1.61 -4.18
C ASP A 112 -13.37 0.32 -3.34
N ALA A 113 -12.28 -0.13 -2.72
CA ALA A 113 -12.22 -1.36 -1.93
C ALA A 113 -12.45 -1.17 -0.42
N LEU A 114 -12.53 0.08 0.05
CA LEU A 114 -12.76 0.44 1.46
C LEU A 114 -14.23 0.72 1.74
#